data_AF-A0A948GJ08-F1
#
_entry.id   AF-A0A948GJ08-F1
#
_cell.length_a   1.000
_cell.length_b   1.000
_cell.length_c   1.000
_cell.angle_alpha   90.00
_cell.angle_beta   90.00
_cell.angle_gamma   90.00
#
_symmetry.space_group_name_H-M   'P 1'
#
loop_
_entity.id
_entity.type
_entity.pdbx_description
1 polymer ?
#
loop_
_entity_poly.entity_id
_entity_poly.type
_entity_poly.pdbx_seq_one_letter_code
_entity_poly.pdbx_strand_id
1 'polypeptide(L)'
;MDMLTLSQADTRRLEKLAQATGRTPRSVLKHVMRDGFEATEHSVHAVTSRMQTNQRITHNAAMQQLDQMIQTHGRMYDQRRKYPE
;
A
#
# COMPACT_ATOMS: atom_id res chain seq x y z
N MET A 1 -4.95 21.90 21.71
CA MET A 1 -4.22 21.07 20.74
C MET A 1 -3.15 21.95 20.15
N ASP A 2 -1.98 21.95 20.78
CA ASP A 2 -0.83 22.70 20.29
C ASP A 2 -0.59 22.32 18.84
N MET A 3 -0.59 23.35 17.99
CA MET A 3 -0.18 23.25 16.60
C MET A 3 1.24 22.70 16.62
N LEU A 4 1.39 21.40 16.33
CA LEU A 4 2.62 20.87 15.79
C LEU A 4 3.02 21.79 14.65
N THR A 5 4.01 22.64 14.88
CA THR A 5 4.64 23.47 13.86
C THR A 5 5.38 22.52 12.95
N LEU A 6 4.64 21.90 12.04
CA LEU A 6 5.19 21.12 10.95
C LEU A 6 6.18 22.03 10.21
N SER A 7 7.30 21.45 9.82
CA SER A 7 8.20 22.13 8.88
C SER A 7 7.39 22.56 7.65
N GLN A 8 7.81 23.64 6.99
CA GLN A 8 7.20 24.06 5.73
C GLN A 8 7.26 22.92 4.69
N ALA A 9 8.30 22.08 4.74
CA ALA A 9 8.42 20.89 3.91
C ALA A 9 7.34 19.85 4.22
N ASP A 10 7.08 19.56 5.49
CA ASP A 10 6.09 18.57 5.91
C ASP A 10 4.66 19.05 5.65
N THR A 11 4.43 20.36 5.78
CA THR A 11 3.14 20.97 5.43
C THR A 11 2.85 20.78 3.95
N ARG A 12 3.83 21.04 3.07
CA ARG A 12 3.68 20.81 1.61
C ARG A 12 3.47 19.33 1.29
N ARG A 13 4.17 18.42 1.97
CA ARG A 13 3.96 16.97 1.80
C ARG A 13 2.55 16.56 2.21
N LEU A 14 2.07 17.06 3.34
CA LEU A 14 0.73 16.79 3.84
C LEU A 14 -0.36 17.31 2.89
N GLU A 15 -0.20 18.51 2.34
CA GLU A 15 -1.12 19.07 1.35
C GLU A 15 -1.16 18.24 0.08
N LYS A 16 0.00 17.82 -0.45
CA LYS A 16 0.08 16.94 -1.62
C LYS A 16 -0.61 15.60 -1.38
N LEU A 17 -0.41 15.02 -0.20
CA LEU A 17 -1.04 13.76 0.20
C LEU A 17 -2.56 13.91 0.38
N ALA A 18 -3.01 15.05 0.92
CA ALA A 18 -4.42 15.38 1.04
C ALA A 18 -5.11 15.51 -0.33
N GLN A 19 -4.46 16.17 -1.29
CA GLN A 19 -4.93 16.25 -2.67
C GLN A 19 -5.00 14.86 -3.32
N ALA A 20 -3.95 14.03 -3.17
CA ALA A 20 -3.91 12.68 -3.74
C ALA A 20 -5.01 11.75 -3.19
N THR A 21 -5.47 11.99 -1.96
CA THR A 21 -6.52 11.18 -1.31
C THR A 21 -7.92 11.79 -1.43
N GLY A 22 -8.04 13.02 -1.95
CA GLY A 22 -9.30 13.77 -1.96
C GLY A 22 -9.83 14.08 -0.55
N ARG A 23 -8.94 14.14 0.46
CA ARG A 23 -9.29 14.40 1.86
C ARG A 23 -8.69 15.73 2.33
N THR A 24 -9.10 16.18 3.51
CA THR A 24 -8.53 17.38 4.12
C THR A 24 -7.18 17.07 4.78
N PRO A 25 -6.21 18.02 4.79
CA PRO A 25 -4.91 17.84 5.44
C PRO A 25 -5.02 17.39 6.90
N ARG A 26 -5.99 17.93 7.65
CA ARG A 26 -6.26 17.54 9.04
C ARG A 26 -6.67 16.07 9.19
N SER A 27 -7.45 15.55 8.24
CA SER A 27 -7.85 14.14 8.24
C SER A 27 -6.70 13.21 7.84
N VAL A 28 -5.73 13.68 7.06
CA VAL A 28 -4.56 12.90 6.68
C VAL A 28 -3.49 12.94 7.78
N LEU A 29 -3.37 14.08 8.46
CA LEU A 29 -2.39 14.32 9.53
C LEU A 29 -2.50 13.27 10.65
N LYS A 30 -3.71 12.85 11.04
CA LYS A 30 -3.89 11.80 12.05
C LYS A 30 -3.24 10.46 11.67
N HIS A 31 -3.18 10.13 10.39
CA HIS A 31 -2.55 8.89 9.89
C HIS A 31 -1.04 9.06 9.82
N VAL A 32 -0.58 10.21 9.32
CA VAL A 32 0.85 10.57 9.28
C VAL A 32 1.45 10.61 10.68
N MET A 33 0.74 11.15 11.67
CA MET A 33 1.19 11.15 13.06
C MET A 33 1.23 9.76 13.70
N ARG A 34 0.43 8.81 13.19
CA ARG A 34 0.37 7.44 13.71
C ARG A 34 1.43 6.55 13.06
N ASP A 35 1.51 6.59 11.74
CA ASP A 35 2.27 5.62 10.93
C ASP A 35 3.53 6.23 10.30
N GLY A 36 3.66 7.56 10.34
CA GLY A 36 4.73 8.29 9.67
C GLY A 36 4.40 8.68 8.23
N PHE A 37 5.13 9.65 7.69
CA PHE A 37 4.94 10.14 6.32
C PHE A 37 5.18 9.05 5.27
N GLU A 38 6.28 8.30 5.38
CA GLU A 38 6.65 7.30 4.36
C GLU A 38 5.61 6.19 4.24
N ALA A 39 5.17 5.61 5.35
CA ALA A 39 4.16 4.55 5.36
C ALA A 39 2.83 5.04 4.78
N THR A 40 2.44 6.27 5.13
CA THR A 40 1.19 6.86 4.64
C THR A 40 1.26 7.17 3.14
N GLU A 41 2.37 7.76 2.67
CA GLU A 41 2.62 8.03 1.24
C GLU A 41 2.63 6.75 0.42
N HIS A 42 3.32 5.71 0.90
CA HIS A 42 3.36 4.40 0.23
C HIS A 42 1.97 3.77 0.11
N SER A 43 1.19 3.80 1.19
CA SER A 43 -0.16 3.25 1.22
C SER A 43 -1.09 3.98 0.24
N VAL A 44 -1.06 5.31 0.23
CA VAL A 44 -1.84 6.12 -0.72
C VAL A 44 -1.44 5.81 -2.15
N HIS A 45 -0.14 5.74 -2.44
CA HIS A 45 0.34 5.40 -3.78
C HIS A 45 -0.12 4.00 -4.23
N ALA A 46 0.03 2.99 -3.37
CA ALA A 46 -0.38 1.61 -3.67
C ALA A 46 -1.88 1.50 -3.96
N VAL A 47 -2.71 2.19 -3.17
CA VAL A 47 -4.17 2.21 -3.38
C VAL A 47 -4.52 2.94 -4.66
N THR A 48 -3.99 4.15 -4.88
CA THR A 48 -4.27 4.95 -6.09
C THR A 48 -3.89 4.19 -7.35
N SER A 49 -2.71 3.56 -7.38
CA SER A 49 -2.26 2.75 -8.52
C SER A 49 -3.19 1.56 -8.78
N ARG A 50 -3.69 0.89 -7.72
CA ARG A 50 -4.69 -0.19 -7.86
C ARG A 50 -6.06 0.32 -8.31
N MET A 51 -6.48 1.51 -7.90
CA MET A 51 -7.77 2.07 -8.32
C MET A 51 -7.74 2.53 -9.78
N GLN A 52 -6.59 3.02 -10.28
CA GLN A 52 -6.42 3.43 -11.68
C GLN A 52 -6.60 2.29 -12.67
N THR A 53 -6.19 1.06 -12.32
CA THR A 53 -6.38 -0.09 -13.22
C THR A 53 -7.84 -0.51 -13.34
N ASN A 54 -8.69 -0.11 -12.36
CA ASN A 54 -10.09 -0.51 -12.20
C ASN A 54 -10.34 -2.02 -12.39
N GLN A 55 -9.29 -2.84 -12.21
CA GLN A 55 -9.35 -4.27 -12.40
C GLN A 55 -10.00 -4.88 -11.18
N ARG A 56 -11.29 -5.19 -11.32
CA ARG A 56 -12.03 -5.99 -10.37
C ARG A 56 -12.03 -7.43 -10.87
N ILE A 57 -11.46 -8.33 -10.06
CA ILE A 57 -11.54 -9.77 -10.31
C ILE A 57 -12.64 -10.35 -9.43
N THR A 58 -13.29 -11.40 -9.92
CA THR A 58 -14.26 -12.16 -9.11
C THR A 58 -13.52 -12.98 -8.06
N HIS A 59 -14.21 -13.37 -6.99
CA HIS A 59 -13.63 -14.24 -5.96
C HIS A 59 -13.06 -15.54 -6.56
N ASN A 60 -13.78 -16.16 -7.49
CA ASN A 60 -13.31 -17.39 -8.14
C ASN A 60 -12.02 -17.16 -8.95
N ALA A 61 -11.96 -16.07 -9.72
CA ALA A 61 -10.75 -15.71 -10.46
C ALA A 61 -9.56 -15.41 -9.52
N ALA A 62 -9.81 -14.77 -8.37
CA ALA A 62 -8.77 -14.55 -7.35
C ALA A 62 -8.24 -15.87 -6.77
N MET A 63 -9.13 -16.81 -6.44
CA MET A 63 -8.74 -18.14 -5.96
C MET A 63 -7.92 -18.91 -7.00
N GLN A 64 -8.32 -18.88 -8.27
CA GLN A 64 -7.56 -19.51 -9.36
C GLN A 64 -6.16 -18.90 -9.52
N GLN A 65 -6.03 -17.57 -9.44
CA GLN A 65 -4.73 -16.90 -9.48
C GLN A 65 -3.84 -17.29 -8.30
N LEU A 66 -4.42 -17.37 -7.10
CA LEU A 66 -3.69 -17.81 -5.90
C LEU A 66 -3.21 -19.26 -6.03
N ASP A 67 -4.08 -20.17 -6.48
CA ASP A 67 -3.74 -21.58 -6.69
C ASP A 67 -2.62 -21.73 -7.72
N GLN A 68 -2.66 -20.99 -8.83
CA GLN A 68 -1.59 -20.97 -9.82
C GLN A 68 -0.27 -20.49 -9.21
N MET A 69 -0.31 -19.40 -8.43
CA MET A 69 0.89 -18.87 -7.77
C MET A 69 1.49 -19.87 -6.77
N ILE A 70 0.63 -20.55 -6.01
CA ILE A 70 1.05 -21.63 -5.09
C ILE A 70 1.65 -22.81 -5.87
N GLN A 71 1.09 -23.20 -7.01
CA GLN A 71 1.66 -24.30 -7.80
C GLN A 71 3.03 -23.92 -8.39
N THR A 72 3.19 -22.69 -8.87
CA THR A 72 4.44 -22.21 -9.45
C THR A 72 5.55 -22.12 -8.39
N HIS A 73 5.27 -21.52 -7.24
CA HIS A 73 6.28 -21.28 -6.20
C HIS A 73 6.38 -22.40 -5.16
N GLY A 74 5.30 -23.14 -4.92
CA GLY A 74 5.27 -24.29 -4.02
C GLY A 74 6.08 -25.47 -4.56
N ARG A 75 6.10 -25.69 -5.89
CA ARG A 75 6.99 -26.70 -6.50
C ARG A 75 8.47 -26.38 -6.33
N MET A 76 8.85 -25.10 -6.33
CA MET A 76 10.24 -24.69 -6.08
C MET A 76 10.67 -24.97 -4.65
N TYR A 77 9.79 -24.77 -3.66
CA TYR A 77 10.07 -25.09 -2.26
C TYR A 77 10.21 -26.60 -2.03
N ASP A 78 9.36 -27.41 -2.66
CA ASP A 78 9.42 -28.87 -2.52
C ASP A 78 10.67 -29.48 -3.19
N GLN A 79 11.07 -28.95 -4.36
CA GLN A 79 12.32 -29.36 -5.03
C GLN A 79 13.59 -29.02 -4.23
N ARG A 80 13.68 -27.82 -3.63
CA ARG A 80 14.81 -27.43 -2.77
C ARG A 80 14.90 -28.23 -1.47
N ARG A 81 13.77 -28.73 -0.97
CA ARG A 81 13.73 -29.60 0.22
C ARG A 81 14.16 -31.03 -0.09
N LYS A 82 13.91 -31.49 -1.32
CA LYS A 82 14.18 -32.87 -1.78
C LYS A 82 15.63 -33.08 -2.24
N TYR A 83 16.32 -32.02 -2.66
CA TYR A 83 17.75 -32.06 -3.03
C TYR A 83 18.48 -30.85 -2.42
N PRO A 84 18.90 -30.92 -1.15
CA PRO A 84 19.83 -29.95 -0.60
C PRO A 84 21.22 -30.17 -1.22
N GLU A 85 21.85 -29.09 -1.69
CA GLU A 85 23.28 -29.09 -2.09
C GLU A 85 24.21 -29.30 -0.88
#